data_AF-A0A0N0CVQ5-F1
#
_entry.id   AF-A0A0N0CVQ5-F1
#
_cell.length_a   1.000
_cell.length_b   1.000
_cell.length_c   1.000
_cell.angle_alpha   90.00
_cell.angle_beta   90.00
_cell.angle_gamma   90.00
#
_symmetry.space_group_name_H-M   'P 1'
#
loop_
_entity.id
_entity.type
_entity.pdbx_description
1 polymer ?
#
loop_
_entity_poly.entity_id
_entity_poly.type
_entity_poly.pdbx_seq_one_letter_code
_entity_poly.pdbx_strand_id
1 'polypeptide(L)'
;MNLSLLQNTPLLVALFAVIFAQFVKIPIHFLMTRQIKWSLFTSTGGMPSSHSASVTGLTTSIAYETGLSSPIFAVAAMFSFIVMYDASGVRYQAGQHAAVLNQLRKDFQTLLHDLKKWPQMDGQEKMEELKTLLGHKRSEVFFGALTGIFIAIITYELLL
;
A
#
# COMPACT_ATOMS: atom_id res chain seq x y z
N MET A 1 8.12 29.81 -6.28
CA MET A 1 8.16 28.43 -5.75
C MET A 1 9.62 28.08 -5.53
N ASN A 2 10.07 27.79 -4.30
CA ASN A 2 11.49 27.60 -3.99
C ASN A 2 12.05 26.39 -4.76
N LEU A 3 13.03 26.63 -5.62
CA LEU A 3 13.72 25.59 -6.41
C LEU A 3 14.42 24.55 -5.52
N SER A 4 14.63 24.87 -4.24
CA SER A 4 15.28 24.03 -3.22
C SER A 4 14.54 22.73 -2.93
N LEU A 5 13.21 22.68 -3.13
CA LEU A 5 12.44 21.43 -2.98
C LEU A 5 12.80 20.41 -4.08
N LEU A 6 13.16 20.89 -5.27
CA LEU A 6 13.60 20.05 -6.40
C LEU A 6 15.06 19.59 -6.26
N GLN A 7 15.77 20.05 -5.22
CA GLN A 7 17.12 19.59 -4.89
C GLN A 7 17.12 18.56 -3.74
N ASN A 8 15.98 18.28 -3.13
CA ASN A 8 15.86 17.29 -2.08
C ASN A 8 15.76 15.88 -2.69
N THR A 9 16.91 15.29 -3.01
CA THR A 9 17.01 13.96 -3.62
C THR A 9 16.25 12.89 -2.83
N PRO A 10 16.34 12.79 -1.48
CA PRO A 10 15.62 11.77 -0.73
C PRO A 10 14.10 11.89 -0.89
N LEU A 11 13.58 13.11 -0.90
CA LEU A 11 12.16 13.37 -1.16
C LEU A 11 11.77 13.00 -2.59
N LEU A 12 12.57 13.37 -3.58
CA LEU A 12 12.31 13.06 -4.98
C LEU A 12 12.33 11.55 -5.24
N VAL A 13 13.31 10.83 -4.68
CA VAL A 13 13.38 9.37 -4.76
C VAL A 13 12.15 8.74 -4.12
N ALA A 14 11.73 9.21 -2.94
CA ALA A 14 10.55 8.68 -2.26
C ALA A 14 9.26 8.89 -3.06
N LEU A 15 9.07 10.08 -3.65
CA LEU A 15 7.92 10.40 -4.49
C LEU A 15 7.94 9.62 -5.80
N PHE A 16 9.11 9.52 -6.45
CA PHE A 16 9.27 8.73 -7.66
C PHE A 16 8.99 7.24 -7.40
N ALA A 17 9.47 6.69 -6.28
CA ALA A 17 9.19 5.30 -5.89
C ALA A 17 7.69 5.03 -5.71
N VAL A 18 6.91 5.98 -5.20
CA VAL A 18 5.44 5.88 -5.15
C VAL A 18 4.87 5.75 -6.57
N ILE A 19 5.21 6.68 -7.45
CA ILE A 19 4.67 6.73 -8.82
C ILE A 19 5.08 5.47 -9.58
N PHE A 20 6.35 5.07 -9.47
CA PHE A 20 6.89 3.88 -10.10
C PHE A 20 6.17 2.62 -9.62
N ALA A 21 5.98 2.44 -8.31
CA ALA A 21 5.27 1.29 -7.78
C ALA A 21 3.82 1.22 -8.29
N GLN A 22 3.10 2.36 -8.34
CA GLN A 22 1.73 2.39 -8.87
C GLN A 22 1.68 2.10 -10.38
N PHE A 23 2.67 2.58 -11.14
CA PHE A 23 2.78 2.29 -12.56
C PHE A 23 3.06 0.80 -12.82
N VAL A 24 4.02 0.21 -12.10
CA VAL A 24 4.45 -1.20 -12.25
C VAL A 24 3.39 -2.20 -11.79
N LYS A 25 2.51 -1.83 -10.85
CA LYS A 25 1.38 -2.69 -10.43
C LYS A 25 0.47 -3.08 -11.60
N ILE A 26 0.21 -2.16 -12.53
CA ILE A 26 -0.71 -2.38 -13.66
C ILE A 26 -0.24 -3.53 -14.57
N PRO A 27 0.98 -3.51 -15.14
CA PRO A 27 1.47 -4.60 -15.98
C PRO A 27 1.63 -5.91 -15.21
N ILE A 28 2.05 -5.88 -13.93
CA ILE A 28 2.13 -7.09 -13.10
C ILE A 28 0.74 -7.73 -12.95
N HIS A 29 -0.27 -6.94 -12.58
CA HIS A 29 -1.65 -7.44 -12.45
C HIS A 29 -2.15 -7.98 -13.79
N PHE A 30 -1.92 -7.24 -14.89
CA PHE A 30 -2.33 -7.69 -16.22
C PHE A 30 -1.69 -9.03 -16.60
N LEU A 31 -0.40 -9.23 -16.31
CA LEU A 31 0.29 -10.49 -16.59
C LEU A 31 -0.28 -11.65 -15.77
N MET A 32 -0.65 -11.42 -14.51
CA MET A 32 -1.18 -12.45 -13.62
C MET A 32 -2.65 -12.81 -13.92
N THR A 33 -3.50 -11.83 -14.23
CA THR A 33 -4.95 -12.06 -14.36
C THR A 33 -5.48 -11.92 -15.78
N ARG A 34 -4.65 -11.50 -16.74
CA ARG A 34 -5.04 -11.14 -18.13
C ARG A 34 -6.16 -10.09 -18.22
N GLN A 35 -6.36 -9.31 -17.15
CA GLN A 35 -7.38 -8.27 -17.05
C GLN A 35 -6.73 -6.96 -16.62
N ILE A 36 -7.04 -5.88 -17.33
CA ILE A 36 -6.60 -4.55 -16.96
C ILE A 36 -7.60 -3.99 -15.96
N LYS A 37 -7.17 -3.79 -14.71
CA LYS A 37 -7.95 -3.11 -13.69
C LYS A 37 -7.32 -1.76 -13.36
N TRP A 38 -7.78 -0.72 -14.04
CA TRP A 38 -7.35 0.66 -13.81
C TRP A 38 -7.61 1.15 -12.38
N SER A 39 -8.58 0.55 -11.68
CA SER A 39 -8.86 0.81 -10.26
C SER A 39 -7.70 0.45 -9.32
N LEU A 40 -6.69 -0.31 -9.77
CA LEU A 40 -5.49 -0.55 -8.96
C LEU A 40 -4.62 0.70 -8.79
N PHE A 41 -4.70 1.67 -9.70
CA PHE A 41 -3.90 2.90 -9.59
C PHE A 41 -4.27 3.71 -8.34
N THR A 42 -5.54 3.64 -7.92
CA THR A 42 -6.08 4.29 -6.72
C THR A 42 -6.34 3.30 -5.57
N SER A 43 -6.01 2.02 -5.75
CA SER A 43 -6.20 1.00 -4.73
C SER A 43 -5.08 1.01 -3.69
N THR A 44 -5.44 0.68 -2.46
CA THR A 44 -4.54 0.54 -1.31
C THR A 44 -3.79 -0.79 -1.28
N GLY A 45 -4.04 -1.72 -2.21
CA GLY A 45 -3.41 -3.05 -2.28
C GLY A 45 -2.54 -3.29 -3.54
N GLY A 46 -1.95 -4.48 -3.63
CA GLY A 46 -1.23 -4.96 -4.84
C GLY A 46 0.29 -4.89 -4.76
N MET A 47 0.96 -5.68 -5.62
CA MET A 47 2.41 -5.82 -5.68
C MET A 47 3.03 -4.95 -6.79
N PRO A 48 4.09 -4.17 -6.53
CA PRO A 48 4.75 -3.93 -5.24
C PRO A 48 4.05 -2.86 -4.38
N SER A 49 4.23 -2.89 -3.05
CA SER A 49 3.70 -1.86 -2.14
C SER A 49 4.35 -0.50 -2.38
N SER A 50 3.54 0.52 -2.70
CA SER A 50 4.01 1.90 -2.93
C SER A 50 4.46 2.60 -1.65
N HIS A 51 3.81 2.32 -0.51
CA HIS A 51 4.23 2.84 0.80
C HIS A 51 5.61 2.29 1.16
N SER A 52 5.82 0.98 0.97
CA SER A 52 7.09 0.33 1.29
C SER A 52 8.21 0.81 0.36
N ALA A 53 7.94 0.99 -0.94
CA ALA A 53 8.90 1.55 -1.89
C ALA A 53 9.28 3.00 -1.54
N SER A 54 8.31 3.82 -1.15
CA SER A 54 8.53 5.20 -0.75
C SER A 54 9.45 5.32 0.45
N VAL A 55 9.11 4.66 1.56
CA VAL A 55 9.85 4.81 2.82
C VAL A 55 11.24 4.19 2.74
N THR A 56 11.40 3.06 2.06
CA THR A 56 12.72 2.44 1.88
C THR A 56 13.61 3.22 0.92
N GLY A 57 13.04 3.77 -0.18
CA GLY A 57 13.77 4.69 -1.05
C GLY A 57 14.24 5.93 -0.29
N LEU A 58 13.40 6.51 0.57
CA LEU A 58 13.75 7.62 1.45
C LEU A 58 14.89 7.25 2.40
N THR A 59 14.75 6.15 3.14
CA THR A 59 15.76 5.70 4.11
C THR A 59 17.11 5.41 3.44
N THR A 60 17.10 4.72 2.29
CA THR A 60 18.34 4.44 1.55
C THR A 60 18.98 5.73 1.04
N SER A 61 18.19 6.69 0.55
CA SER A 61 18.71 8.01 0.13
C SER A 61 19.33 8.78 1.29
N ILE A 62 18.69 8.77 2.47
CA ILE A 62 19.24 9.37 3.69
C ILE A 62 20.54 8.67 4.13
N ALA A 63 20.63 7.36 3.93
CA ALA A 63 21.86 6.61 4.20
C ALA A 63 23.03 7.07 3.30
N TYR A 64 22.76 7.31 2.01
CA TYR A 64 23.73 7.86 1.07
C TYR A 64 24.17 9.28 1.46
N GLU A 65 23.25 10.15 1.86
CA GLU A 65 23.56 11.56 2.12
C GLU A 65 24.18 11.82 3.51
N THR A 66 23.75 11.08 4.52
CA THR A 66 24.12 11.35 5.92
C THR A 66 24.90 10.22 6.57
N GLY A 67 25.00 9.06 5.92
CA GLY A 67 25.64 7.86 6.44
C GLY A 67 24.75 7.04 7.36
N LEU A 68 25.09 5.75 7.50
CA LEU A 68 24.34 4.79 8.33
C LEU A 68 24.45 5.06 9.84
N SER A 69 25.46 5.80 10.29
CA SER A 69 25.65 6.17 11.70
C SER A 69 24.90 7.45 12.10
N SER A 70 24.25 8.13 11.15
CA SER A 70 23.54 9.37 11.41
C SER A 70 22.27 9.16 12.23
N PRO A 71 21.98 10.03 13.22
CA PRO A 71 20.69 10.04 13.90
C PRO A 71 19.49 10.18 12.94
N ILE A 72 19.68 10.88 11.81
CA ILE A 72 18.62 11.08 10.80
C ILE A 72 18.32 9.75 10.09
N PHE A 73 19.35 8.96 9.77
CA PHE A 73 19.18 7.62 9.23
C PHE A 73 18.44 6.71 10.22
N ALA A 74 18.80 6.75 11.51
CA ALA A 74 18.13 5.95 12.53
C ALA A 74 16.62 6.27 12.62
N VAL A 75 16.25 7.56 12.58
CA VAL A 75 14.85 8.01 12.55
C VAL A 75 14.16 7.51 11.29
N ALA A 76 14.77 7.67 10.11
CA ALA A 76 14.19 7.24 8.84
C ALA A 76 14.00 5.72 8.77
N ALA A 77 14.97 4.94 9.26
CA ALA A 77 14.89 3.49 9.29
C ALA A 77 13.77 3.01 10.22
N MET A 78 13.67 3.58 11.43
CA MET A 78 12.57 3.27 12.35
C MET A 78 11.21 3.64 11.76
N PHE A 79 11.10 4.81 11.13
CA PHE A 79 9.90 5.22 10.42
C PHE A 79 9.50 4.21 9.33
N SER A 80 10.46 3.78 8.51
CA SER A 80 10.25 2.75 7.48
C SER A 80 9.73 1.44 8.04
N PHE A 81 10.32 0.94 9.12
CA PHE A 81 9.85 -0.29 9.78
C PHE A 81 8.42 -0.17 10.29
N ILE A 82 8.07 0.93 10.94
CA ILE A 82 6.71 1.17 11.46
C ILE A 82 5.69 1.20 10.32
N VAL A 83 5.98 1.93 9.24
CA VAL A 83 5.08 2.02 8.08
C VAL A 83 4.90 0.66 7.40
N MET A 84 5.98 -0.11 7.23
CA MET A 84 5.91 -1.45 6.65
C MET A 84 5.16 -2.45 7.54
N TYR A 85 5.31 -2.35 8.86
CA TYR A 85 4.60 -3.18 9.82
C TYR A 85 3.10 -2.86 9.85
N ASP A 86 2.72 -1.58 9.90
CA ASP A 86 1.30 -1.16 9.87
C ASP A 86 0.62 -1.57 8.56
N ALA A 87 1.32 -1.43 7.44
CA ALA A 87 0.81 -1.80 6.11
C ALA A 87 0.55 -3.31 5.97
N SER A 88 1.42 -4.18 6.51
CA SER A 88 1.33 -5.65 6.36
C SER A 88 0.64 -6.38 7.52
N GLY A 89 0.62 -5.77 8.70
CA GLY A 89 0.05 -6.35 9.91
C GLY A 89 -1.38 -5.88 10.14
N VAL A 90 -1.52 -4.70 10.74
CA VAL A 90 -2.79 -4.23 11.30
C VAL A 90 -3.84 -4.00 10.22
N ARG A 91 -3.50 -3.30 9.14
CA ARG A 91 -4.46 -2.98 8.07
C ARG A 91 -4.91 -4.21 7.30
N TYR A 92 -4.00 -5.17 7.08
CA TYR A 92 -4.34 -6.42 6.40
C TYR A 92 -5.36 -7.24 7.20
N GLN A 93 -5.15 -7.38 8.52
CA GLN A 93 -6.10 -8.11 9.38
C GLN A 93 -7.46 -7.40 9.45
N ALA A 94 -7.48 -6.07 9.51
CA ALA A 94 -8.74 -5.31 9.45
C ALA A 94 -9.52 -5.57 8.16
N GLY A 95 -8.82 -5.69 7.01
CA GLY A 95 -9.44 -6.05 5.73
C GLY A 95 -10.03 -7.47 5.71
N GLN A 96 -9.34 -8.43 6.34
CA GLN A 96 -9.85 -9.79 6.51
C GLN A 96 -11.09 -9.83 7.40
N HIS A 97 -11.08 -9.10 8.52
CA HIS A 97 -12.24 -8.99 9.40
C HIS A 97 -13.43 -8.35 8.68
N ALA A 98 -13.20 -7.29 7.89
CA ALA A 98 -14.23 -6.66 7.06
C ALA A 98 -14.84 -7.65 6.05
N ALA A 99 -14.02 -8.50 5.43
CA ALA A 99 -14.51 -9.53 4.51
C ALA A 99 -15.41 -10.56 5.21
N VAL A 100 -15.01 -11.03 6.39
CA VAL A 100 -15.82 -11.96 7.21
C VAL A 100 -17.12 -11.31 7.66
N LEU A 101 -17.10 -10.05 8.12
CA LEU A 101 -18.32 -9.34 8.51
C LEU A 101 -19.30 -9.15 7.33
N ASN A 102 -18.78 -8.77 6.16
CA ASN A 102 -19.61 -8.63 4.96
C ASN A 102 -20.27 -9.96 4.57
N GLN A 103 -19.57 -11.09 4.74
CA GLN A 103 -20.10 -12.42 4.46
C GLN A 103 -21.17 -12.83 5.49
N LEU A 104 -20.89 -12.69 6.79
CA LEU A 104 -21.85 -12.99 7.87
C LEU A 104 -23.16 -12.21 7.70
N ARG A 105 -23.07 -10.94 7.28
CA ARG A 105 -24.25 -10.13 6.98
C ARG A 105 -25.08 -10.73 5.84
N LYS A 106 -24.43 -11.14 4.74
CA LYS A 106 -25.12 -11.75 3.59
C LYS A 106 -25.81 -13.06 4.00
N ASP A 107 -25.08 -13.92 4.71
CA ASP A 107 -25.61 -15.21 5.17
C ASP A 107 -26.81 -15.03 6.12
N PHE A 108 -26.74 -14.06 7.04
CA PHE A 108 -27.83 -13.73 7.94
C PHE A 108 -29.06 -13.20 7.19
N GLN A 109 -28.88 -12.31 6.21
CA GLN A 109 -29.97 -11.82 5.37
C GLN A 109 -30.66 -12.97 4.61
N THR A 110 -29.90 -13.92 4.07
CA THR A 110 -30.44 -15.11 3.39
C THR A 110 -31.24 -15.99 4.36
N LEU A 111 -30.70 -16.30 5.54
CA LEU A 111 -31.39 -17.12 6.54
C LEU A 111 -32.72 -16.51 7.00
N LEU A 112 -32.77 -15.20 7.21
CA LEU A 112 -33.99 -14.51 7.65
C LEU A 112 -35.06 -14.42 6.57
N HIS A 113 -34.63 -14.27 5.31
CA HIS A 113 -35.51 -14.33 4.16
C HIS A 113 -36.18 -15.71 4.06
N ASP A 114 -35.41 -16.79 4.24
CA ASP A 114 -35.91 -18.16 4.18
C ASP A 114 -36.87 -18.51 5.33
N LEU A 115 -36.69 -17.90 6.50
CA LEU A 115 -37.56 -18.07 7.67
C LEU A 115 -38.87 -17.27 7.62
N LYS A 116 -39.13 -16.52 6.53
CA LYS A 116 -40.39 -15.78 6.25
C LYS A 116 -40.87 -14.83 7.36
N LYS A 117 -40.00 -14.51 8.33
CA LYS A 117 -40.34 -13.76 9.57
C LYS A 117 -39.91 -12.30 9.57
N TRP A 118 -39.16 -11.85 8.57
CA TRP A 118 -38.81 -10.43 8.47
C TRP A 118 -39.77 -9.74 7.50
N PRO A 119 -40.59 -8.76 7.96
CA PRO A 119 -41.31 -7.90 7.03
C PRO A 119 -40.26 -7.21 6.17
N GLN A 120 -40.45 -7.17 4.86
CA GLN A 120 -39.61 -6.41 3.94
C GLN A 120 -39.61 -4.95 4.41
N MET A 121 -38.61 -4.58 5.21
CA MET A 121 -38.32 -3.20 5.52
C MET A 121 -37.70 -2.63 4.26
N ASP A 122 -38.57 -2.09 3.41
CA ASP A 122 -38.33 -1.46 2.11
C ASP A 122 -37.48 -0.17 2.20
N GLY A 123 -36.68 -0.07 3.27
CA GLY A 123 -35.87 1.07 3.65
C GLY A 123 -34.62 0.65 4.41
N GLN A 124 -34.04 -0.52 4.11
CA GLN A 124 -32.66 -0.77 4.48
C GLN A 124 -31.82 0.31 3.79
N GLU A 125 -31.43 1.34 4.56
CA GLU A 125 -30.27 2.16 4.22
C GLU A 125 -29.22 1.20 3.69
N LYS A 126 -28.81 1.38 2.42
CA LYS A 126 -27.77 0.56 1.81
C LYS A 126 -26.51 0.75 2.65
N MET A 127 -26.35 -0.05 3.70
CA MET A 127 -25.15 -0.03 4.51
C MET A 127 -24.03 -0.49 3.59
N GLU A 128 -23.16 0.45 3.23
CA GLU A 128 -22.05 0.19 2.33
C GLU A 128 -21.21 -0.99 2.86
N GLU A 129 -20.77 -1.86 1.95
CA GLU A 129 -19.86 -2.94 2.33
C GLU A 129 -18.58 -2.36 2.92
N LEU A 130 -18.10 -2.98 3.99
CA LEU A 130 -16.81 -2.60 4.56
C LEU A 130 -15.72 -2.85 3.51
N LYS A 131 -14.78 -1.91 3.37
CA LYS A 131 -13.64 -2.06 2.46
C LYS A 131 -12.79 -3.25 2.89
N THR A 132 -12.68 -4.25 2.02
CA THR A 132 -11.93 -5.50 2.29
C THR A 132 -10.47 -5.43 1.85
N LEU A 133 -10.15 -4.57 0.88
CA LEU A 133 -8.79 -4.35 0.37
C LEU A 133 -8.01 -3.35 1.25
N LEU A 134 -7.84 -3.69 2.53
CA LEU A 134 -7.06 -2.89 3.47
C LEU A 134 -5.67 -3.50 3.64
N GLY A 135 -4.64 -2.65 3.59
CA GLY A 135 -3.24 -3.05 3.75
C GLY A 135 -2.70 -3.88 2.58
N HIS A 136 -1.52 -4.47 2.83
CA HIS A 136 -0.73 -5.20 1.85
C HIS A 136 -0.39 -6.61 2.35
N LYS A 137 -0.21 -7.55 1.43
CA LYS A 137 0.40 -8.84 1.80
C LYS A 137 1.86 -8.60 2.19
N ARG A 138 2.41 -9.46 3.06
CA ARG A 138 3.84 -9.40 3.45
C ARG A 138 4.78 -9.44 2.24
N SER A 139 4.44 -10.22 1.21
CA SER A 139 5.20 -10.26 -0.05
C SER A 139 5.14 -8.93 -0.81
N GLU A 140 4.00 -8.26 -0.86
CA GLU A 140 3.85 -6.95 -1.51
C GLU A 140 4.72 -5.89 -0.82
N VAL A 141 4.75 -5.90 0.53
CA VAL A 141 5.62 -5.04 1.33
C VAL A 141 7.09 -5.33 1.08
N PHE A 142 7.49 -6.61 1.02
CA PHE A 142 8.86 -7.02 0.72
C PHE A 142 9.33 -6.54 -0.67
N PHE A 143 8.55 -6.81 -1.72
CA PHE A 143 8.89 -6.35 -3.07
C PHE A 143 8.82 -4.82 -3.20
N GLY A 144 7.95 -4.16 -2.46
CA GLY A 144 7.95 -2.70 -2.32
C GLY A 144 9.26 -2.19 -1.72
N ALA A 145 9.70 -2.75 -0.60
CA ALA A 145 10.97 -2.39 0.03
C ALA A 145 12.17 -2.55 -0.91
N LEU A 146 12.22 -3.69 -1.61
CA LEU A 146 13.28 -3.95 -2.58
C LEU A 146 13.24 -2.94 -3.75
N THR A 147 12.04 -2.58 -4.23
CA THR A 147 11.86 -1.57 -5.27
C THR A 147 12.40 -0.20 -4.82
N GLY A 148 12.07 0.24 -3.61
CA GLY A 148 12.55 1.51 -3.08
C GLY A 148 14.07 1.58 -2.95
N ILE A 149 14.68 0.53 -2.38
CA ILE A 149 16.14 0.39 -2.27
C ILE A 149 16.80 0.45 -3.65
N PHE A 150 16.29 -0.30 -4.64
CA PHE A 150 16.86 -0.29 -5.98
C PHE A 150 16.76 1.07 -6.67
N ILE A 151 15.62 1.76 -6.55
CA ILE A 151 15.45 3.10 -7.12
C ILE A 151 16.46 4.07 -6.49
N ALA A 152 16.65 4.02 -5.18
CA ALA A 152 17.62 4.87 -4.50
C ALA A 152 19.04 4.57 -4.98
N ILE A 153 19.48 3.29 -4.96
CA ILE A 153 20.81 2.89 -5.45
C ILE A 153 21.02 3.35 -6.89
N ILE A 154 20.04 3.13 -7.79
CA ILE A 154 20.15 3.57 -9.17
C ILE A 154 20.32 5.10 -9.25
N THR A 155 19.58 5.83 -8.45
CA THR A 155 19.66 7.30 -8.46
C THR A 155 21.03 7.79 -8.00
N TYR A 156 21.57 7.25 -6.91
CA TYR A 156 22.86 7.72 -6.35
C TYR A 156 24.10 7.19 -7.08
N GLU A 157 24.04 6.00 -7.68
CA GLU A 157 25.21 5.39 -8.34
C GLU A 157 25.27 5.67 -9.86
N LEU A 158 24.13 5.93 -10.51
CA LEU A 158 24.06 6.11 -11.98
C LEU A 158 23.66 7.52 -12.41
N LEU A 159 22.94 8.29 -11.58
CA LEU A 159 22.41 9.61 -11.97
C LEU A 159 23.06 10.79 -11.26
N LEU A 160 23.80 10.54 -10.17
CA LEU A 160 24.52 11.53 -9.37
C LEU A 160 26.02 11.22 -9.37
#